data_AF-A0A7D9IEQ5-F1
#
_entry.id   AF-A0A7D9IEQ5-F1
#
_cell.length_a   1.000
_cell.length_b   1.000
_cell.length_c   1.000
_cell.angle_alpha   90.00
_cell.angle_beta   90.00
_cell.angle_gamma   90.00
#
_symmetry.space_group_name_H-M   'P 1'
#
loop_
_entity.id
_entity.type
_entity.pdbx_description
1 polymer ?
#
loop_
_entity_poly.entity_id
_entity_poly.type
_entity_poly.pdbx_seq_one_letter_code
_entity_poly.pdbx_strand_id
1 'polypeptide(L)'
;MDSDEQDFSLSGLTQNTFLEDPVILDDELSIISSILATENLDFGNSESTSANTSHAESTNARNISLISDEELQKIKETRIPLNTKHNTAWAVRVWKEWADERNSKAPANEKVEPDICKVSDVELMHWLAKFVVEVRKKATKRECYPPNTLYQLCCALLRYLRNNGRPALNFFEDPNFKHFQDSIDAEMKRLTGQGVGANVKQAQAFSEADEDKLWTSKLLDDHTASVLLNTKVFLIGKNFALRSGRERRLLKFSQLTLEPACGTEPEKLVYVSFGEKNNLGGLKQSNMKRKR
;
A
#
# COMPACT_ATOMS: atom_id res chain seq x y z
N MET A 1 31.84 17.02 -43.82
CA MET A 1 32.69 15.84 -43.57
C MET A 1 33.41 16.15 -42.28
N ASP A 2 32.98 15.72 -41.11
CA ASP A 2 32.03 14.67 -40.68
C ASP A 2 31.39 15.18 -39.37
N SER A 3 30.07 15.22 -39.16
CA SER A 3 29.15 14.12 -38.82
C SER A 3 29.65 13.17 -37.73
N ASP A 4 29.50 13.59 -36.46
CA ASP A 4 29.35 12.66 -35.32
C ASP A 4 27.91 12.82 -34.78
N GLU A 5 26.97 12.18 -35.48
CA GLU A 5 25.67 11.82 -34.94
C GLU A 5 25.89 10.75 -33.86
N GLN A 6 25.92 11.15 -32.59
CA GLN A 6 25.64 10.20 -31.52
C GLN A 6 24.15 9.95 -31.48
N ASP A 7 23.76 8.88 -32.17
CA ASP A 7 22.46 8.24 -32.14
C ASP A 7 22.15 7.75 -30.71
N PHE A 8 21.71 8.67 -29.84
CA PHE A 8 21.09 8.32 -28.58
C PHE A 8 19.64 7.93 -28.87
N SER A 9 19.47 6.65 -29.20
CA SER A 9 18.18 5.97 -29.24
C SER A 9 17.34 6.35 -28.01
N LEU A 10 16.36 7.23 -28.23
CA LEU A 10 15.31 7.67 -27.29
C LEU A 10 14.25 6.58 -27.03
N SER A 11 14.59 5.31 -27.25
CA SER A 11 13.73 4.14 -26.96
C SER A 11 13.40 3.97 -25.46
N GLY A 12 14.04 4.75 -24.58
CA GLY A 12 13.81 4.72 -23.14
C GLY A 12 12.78 5.69 -22.58
N LEU A 13 12.22 6.63 -23.37
CA LEU A 13 11.39 7.72 -22.81
C LEU A 13 9.94 7.76 -23.27
N THR A 14 9.51 6.87 -24.17
CA THR A 14 8.12 6.83 -24.64
C THR A 14 7.67 5.40 -24.84
N GLN A 15 7.35 4.71 -23.74
CA GLN A 15 6.29 3.68 -23.60
C GLN A 15 6.46 2.83 -22.31
N ASN A 16 7.65 2.79 -21.70
CA ASN A 16 7.90 1.90 -20.55
C ASN A 16 7.80 2.55 -19.16
N THR A 17 7.72 3.88 -19.06
CA THR A 17 7.55 4.57 -17.75
C THR A 17 6.17 4.32 -17.11
N PHE A 18 5.22 3.78 -17.87
CA PHE A 18 3.89 3.37 -17.40
C PHE A 18 3.69 1.85 -17.33
N LEU A 19 4.72 1.04 -17.64
CA LEU A 19 4.63 -0.42 -17.67
C LEU A 19 5.69 -1.15 -16.85
N GLU A 20 6.69 -0.46 -16.30
CA GLU A 20 7.57 -1.08 -15.32
C GLU A 20 6.93 -0.99 -13.92
N ASP A 21 6.01 -1.93 -13.69
CA ASP A 21 5.69 -2.39 -12.35
C ASP A 21 6.99 -2.66 -11.58
N PRO A 22 7.06 -2.32 -10.29
CA PRO A 22 8.30 -2.44 -9.51
C PRO A 22 8.67 -3.91 -9.33
N VAL A 23 9.40 -4.53 -10.28
CA VAL A 23 9.78 -5.97 -10.34
C VAL A 23 8.97 -6.80 -9.35
N ILE A 24 7.66 -6.83 -9.62
CA ILE A 24 6.73 -7.69 -8.94
C ILE A 24 7.01 -9.02 -9.62
N LEU A 25 7.74 -9.90 -8.92
CA LEU A 25 8.07 -11.25 -9.38
C LEU A 25 6.83 -11.86 -10.06
N ASP A 26 6.97 -12.50 -11.22
CA ASP A 26 5.85 -12.97 -12.06
C ASP A 26 4.77 -13.76 -11.29
N ASP A 27 5.13 -14.41 -10.19
CA ASP A 27 4.23 -15.07 -9.24
C ASP A 27 3.19 -14.12 -8.59
N GLU A 28 3.57 -12.88 -8.29
CA GLU A 28 2.70 -11.87 -7.68
C GLU A 28 1.73 -11.25 -8.71
N LEU A 29 2.11 -11.17 -10.00
CA LEU A 29 1.20 -10.75 -11.08
C LEU A 29 0.14 -11.82 -11.40
N SER A 30 0.52 -13.10 -11.37
CA SER A 30 -0.39 -14.24 -11.46
C SER A 30 -1.45 -14.24 -10.35
N ILE A 31 -1.05 -13.89 -9.13
CA ILE A 31 -1.93 -13.75 -7.97
C ILE A 31 -2.86 -12.54 -8.13
N ILE A 32 -2.34 -11.39 -8.59
CA ILE A 32 -3.13 -10.18 -8.86
C ILE A 32 -4.20 -10.47 -9.93
N SER A 33 -3.84 -11.15 -11.01
CA SER A 33 -4.76 -11.52 -12.09
C SER A 33 -5.86 -12.48 -11.62
N SER A 34 -5.50 -13.48 -10.82
CA SER A 34 -6.44 -14.46 -10.27
C SER A 34 -7.46 -13.84 -9.29
N ILE A 35 -7.06 -12.82 -8.53
CA ILE A 35 -7.92 -12.12 -7.57
C ILE A 35 -8.81 -11.07 -8.26
N LEU A 36 -8.28 -10.33 -9.24
CA LEU A 36 -9.08 -9.40 -10.05
C LEU A 36 -10.17 -10.13 -10.86
N ALA A 37 -9.92 -11.38 -11.27
CA ALA A 37 -10.94 -12.23 -11.89
C ALA A 37 -12.07 -12.63 -10.92
N THR A 38 -11.79 -12.71 -9.60
CA THR A 38 -12.80 -13.04 -8.58
C THR A 38 -13.61 -11.85 -8.08
N GLU A 39 -13.16 -10.61 -8.28
CA GLU A 39 -13.87 -9.39 -7.86
C GLU A 39 -14.79 -8.79 -8.94
N ASN A 40 -14.86 -9.37 -10.15
CA ASN A 40 -15.79 -8.96 -11.21
C ASN A 40 -17.25 -9.45 -11.01
N LEU A 41 -17.68 -9.67 -9.77
CA LEU A 41 -19.08 -9.93 -9.47
C LEU A 41 -19.84 -8.62 -9.26
N ASP A 42 -20.42 -8.18 -10.37
CA ASP A 42 -21.74 -7.56 -10.51
C ASP A 42 -22.05 -6.37 -9.60
N PHE A 43 -21.68 -5.17 -10.05
CA PHE A 43 -22.41 -3.96 -9.66
C PHE A 43 -23.73 -3.92 -10.44
N GLY A 44 -24.68 -4.71 -9.95
CA GLY A 44 -26.07 -4.69 -10.36
C GLY A 44 -26.65 -3.29 -10.26
N ASN A 45 -27.11 -2.82 -11.41
CA ASN A 45 -27.90 -1.62 -11.62
C ASN A 45 -29.18 -1.68 -10.77
N SER A 46 -29.33 -0.82 -9.76
CA SER A 46 -30.60 -0.68 -9.02
C SER A 46 -31.35 0.56 -9.49
N GLU A 47 -32.58 0.27 -9.93
CA GLU A 47 -33.56 1.10 -10.61
C GLU A 47 -33.89 2.46 -9.97
N SER A 48 -34.39 3.31 -10.86
CA SER A 48 -35.02 4.59 -10.62
C SER A 48 -36.32 4.42 -9.83
N THR A 49 -36.45 5.09 -8.69
CA THR A 49 -37.76 5.38 -8.07
C THR A 49 -38.08 6.86 -8.24
N SER A 50 -39.06 7.12 -9.11
CA SER A 50 -39.82 8.36 -9.12
C SER A 50 -40.61 8.49 -7.82
N ALA A 51 -40.68 9.69 -7.25
CA ALA A 51 -41.90 10.52 -7.30
C ALA A 51 -42.00 11.52 -6.12
N ASN A 52 -42.51 12.69 -6.48
CA ASN A 52 -43.39 13.58 -5.72
C ASN A 52 -42.80 14.54 -4.68
N THR A 53 -42.77 15.80 -5.13
CA THR A 53 -42.89 17.02 -4.33
C THR A 53 -44.17 17.01 -3.50
N SER A 54 -44.04 17.07 -2.17
CA SER A 54 -45.06 17.67 -1.31
C SER A 54 -44.47 18.22 -0.01
N HIS A 55 -44.81 19.48 0.23
CA HIS A 55 -44.75 20.31 1.43
C HIS A 55 -43.87 19.94 2.63
N ALA A 56 -43.06 20.94 3.01
CA ALA A 56 -42.23 21.00 4.18
C ALA A 56 -43.03 21.07 5.49
N GLU A 57 -42.81 20.10 6.36
CA GLU A 57 -42.83 20.30 7.80
C GLU A 57 -41.41 20.05 8.33
N SER A 58 -40.79 21.10 8.85
CA SER A 58 -39.46 21.05 9.46
C SER A 58 -39.52 20.35 10.81
N THR A 59 -39.64 19.02 10.81
CA THR A 59 -39.28 18.24 11.99
C THR A 59 -37.78 18.34 12.17
N ASN A 60 -37.34 18.93 13.29
CA ASN A 60 -35.94 18.97 13.76
C ASN A 60 -35.41 17.56 14.14
N ALA A 61 -35.95 16.51 13.51
CA ALA A 61 -35.58 15.13 13.72
C ALA A 61 -34.28 14.85 12.96
N ARG A 62 -33.38 14.10 13.60
CA ARG A 62 -32.16 13.63 12.94
C ARG A 62 -32.56 12.65 11.84
N ASN A 63 -31.93 12.78 10.67
CA ASN A 63 -32.01 11.76 9.63
C ASN A 63 -31.17 10.55 10.07
N ILE A 64 -31.82 9.52 10.63
CA ILE A 64 -31.18 8.30 11.13
C ILE A 64 -31.59 7.14 10.21
N SER A 65 -30.61 6.53 9.56
CA SER A 65 -30.79 5.27 8.82
C SER A 65 -30.36 4.11 9.70
N LEU A 66 -31.25 3.13 9.91
CA LEU A 66 -30.91 1.88 10.59
C LEU A 66 -29.99 1.06 9.69
N ILE A 67 -28.91 0.53 10.25
CA ILE A 67 -27.97 -0.36 9.55
C ILE A 67 -28.08 -1.77 10.10
N SER A 68 -27.93 -2.77 9.23
CA SER A 68 -27.84 -4.17 9.61
C SER A 68 -26.48 -4.53 10.22
N ASP A 69 -26.40 -5.65 10.92
CA ASP A 69 -25.14 -6.18 11.46
C ASP A 69 -24.18 -6.58 10.32
N GLU A 70 -24.71 -7.07 9.20
CA GLU A 70 -23.96 -7.38 7.99
C GLU A 70 -23.33 -6.12 7.38
N GLU A 71 -24.08 -5.02 7.29
CA GLU A 71 -23.55 -3.74 6.82
C GLU A 71 -22.51 -3.17 7.78
N LEU A 72 -22.75 -3.25 9.09
CA LEU A 72 -21.79 -2.86 10.11
C LEU A 72 -20.48 -3.65 9.98
N GLN A 73 -20.56 -4.95 9.69
CA GLN A 73 -19.40 -5.80 9.48
C GLN A 73 -18.64 -5.42 8.20
N LYS A 74 -19.34 -5.18 7.09
CA LYS A 74 -18.72 -4.66 5.85
C LYS A 74 -17.99 -3.35 6.10
N ILE A 75 -18.58 -2.42 6.85
CA ILE A 75 -17.94 -1.15 7.23
C ILE A 75 -16.65 -1.41 8.02
N LYS A 76 -16.68 -2.30 9.03
CA LYS A 76 -15.48 -2.65 9.80
C LYS A 76 -14.36 -3.21 8.94
N GLU A 77 -14.69 -4.01 7.92
CA GLU A 77 -13.71 -4.61 7.01
C GLU A 77 -13.01 -3.60 6.10
N THR A 78 -13.65 -2.46 5.80
CA THR A 78 -13.02 -1.35 5.04
C THR A 78 -11.90 -0.66 5.81
N ARG A 79 -11.85 -0.81 7.15
CA ARG A 79 -10.82 -0.21 8.02
C ARG A 79 -9.41 -0.67 7.67
N ILE A 80 -9.25 -1.88 7.14
CA ILE A 80 -7.96 -2.46 6.81
C ILE A 80 -7.66 -2.21 5.33
N PRO A 81 -6.61 -1.42 4.99
CA PRO A 81 -6.26 -1.16 3.60
C PRO A 81 -5.95 -2.46 2.84
N LEU A 82 -6.30 -2.51 1.56
CA LEU A 82 -6.08 -3.69 0.70
C LEU A 82 -4.61 -4.13 0.70
N ASN A 83 -3.68 -3.18 0.60
CA ASN A 83 -2.24 -3.47 0.69
C ASN A 83 -1.83 -4.10 2.03
N THR A 84 -2.49 -3.71 3.13
CA THR A 84 -2.27 -4.33 4.44
C THR A 84 -2.82 -5.74 4.49
N LYS A 85 -3.99 -6.01 3.87
CA LYS A 85 -4.52 -7.37 3.73
C LYS A 85 -3.55 -8.24 2.94
N HIS A 86 -3.07 -7.76 1.79
CA HIS A 86 -2.08 -8.45 0.96
C HIS A 86 -0.80 -8.76 1.74
N ASN A 87 -0.16 -7.74 2.35
CA ASN A 87 1.05 -7.95 3.15
C ASN A 87 0.84 -8.97 4.29
N THR A 88 -0.34 -8.95 4.92
CA THR A 88 -0.69 -9.93 5.96
C THR A 88 -0.77 -11.35 5.40
N ALA A 89 -1.48 -11.54 4.28
CA ALA A 89 -1.59 -12.84 3.61
C ALA A 89 -0.23 -13.35 3.12
N TRP A 90 0.60 -12.47 2.57
CA TRP A 90 1.97 -12.78 2.17
C TRP A 90 2.81 -13.30 3.35
N ALA A 91 2.80 -12.60 4.49
CA ALA A 91 3.56 -13.02 5.67
C ALA A 91 3.11 -14.39 6.21
N VAL A 92 1.81 -14.66 6.24
CA VAL A 92 1.26 -15.97 6.66
C VAL A 92 1.69 -17.08 5.70
N ARG A 93 1.68 -16.81 4.40
CA ARG A 93 2.21 -17.75 3.40
C ARG A 93 3.70 -18.02 3.60
N VAL A 94 4.51 -16.98 3.83
CA VAL A 94 5.95 -17.12 4.11
C VAL A 94 6.20 -17.97 5.36
N TRP A 95 5.42 -17.77 6.42
CA TRP A 95 5.46 -18.63 7.61
C TRP A 95 5.17 -20.09 7.27
N LYS A 96 4.04 -20.34 6.59
CA LYS A 96 3.61 -21.69 6.23
C LYS A 96 4.66 -22.41 5.39
N GLU A 97 5.17 -21.75 4.34
CA GLU A 97 6.20 -22.32 3.48
C GLU A 97 7.50 -22.61 4.24
N TRP A 98 7.95 -21.67 5.10
CA TRP A 98 9.11 -21.91 5.96
C TRP A 98 8.88 -23.10 6.89
N ALA A 99 7.71 -23.21 7.52
CA ALA A 99 7.36 -24.31 8.41
C ALA A 99 7.39 -25.65 7.68
N ASP A 100 6.77 -25.74 6.50
CA ASP A 100 6.73 -26.95 5.68
C ASP A 100 8.14 -27.39 5.23
N GLU A 101 8.96 -26.45 4.74
CA GLU A 101 10.33 -26.72 4.30
C GLU A 101 11.26 -27.09 5.46
N ARG A 102 11.06 -26.48 6.62
CA ARG A 102 11.81 -26.77 7.84
C ARG A 102 11.44 -28.16 8.37
N ASN A 103 10.15 -28.46 8.47
CA ASN A 103 9.65 -29.75 8.95
C ASN A 103 10.08 -30.92 8.07
N SER A 104 10.36 -30.67 6.80
CA SER A 104 10.91 -31.66 5.87
C SER A 104 12.38 -32.01 6.16
N LYS A 105 13.11 -31.14 6.85
CA LYS A 105 14.54 -31.29 7.18
C LYS A 105 14.78 -31.56 8.67
N ALA A 106 13.82 -31.17 9.52
CA ALA A 106 13.90 -31.29 10.97
C ALA A 106 13.55 -32.70 11.47
N PRO A 107 14.12 -33.13 12.61
CA PRO A 107 13.73 -34.37 13.25
C PRO A 107 12.26 -34.31 13.73
N ALA A 108 11.64 -35.49 13.93
CA ALA A 108 10.21 -35.60 14.20
C ALA A 108 9.73 -34.84 15.45
N ASN A 109 10.61 -34.68 16.45
CA ASN A 109 10.35 -33.98 17.71
C ASN A 109 10.54 -32.45 17.63
N GLU A 110 10.95 -31.92 16.48
CA GLU A 110 11.25 -30.50 16.30
C GLU A 110 10.50 -29.92 15.11
N LYS A 111 9.22 -30.30 14.98
CA LYS A 111 8.34 -29.80 13.93
C LYS A 111 7.49 -28.64 14.44
N VAL A 112 7.33 -27.62 13.60
CA VAL A 112 6.50 -26.44 13.86
C VAL A 112 5.14 -26.61 13.17
N GLU A 113 4.06 -26.15 13.80
CA GLU A 113 2.73 -26.12 13.18
C GLU A 113 2.68 -25.07 12.04
N PRO A 114 2.37 -25.47 10.79
CA PRO A 114 2.33 -24.54 9.66
C PRO A 114 1.23 -23.47 9.77
N ASP A 115 0.14 -23.75 10.47
CA ASP A 115 -0.87 -22.73 10.81
C ASP A 115 -0.47 -21.99 12.08
N ILE A 116 0.08 -20.78 11.94
CA ILE A 116 0.56 -19.97 13.07
C ILE A 116 -0.51 -19.74 14.15
N CYS A 117 -1.82 -19.76 13.80
CA CYS A 117 -2.89 -19.59 14.78
C CYS A 117 -3.03 -20.78 15.74
N LYS A 118 -2.58 -21.96 15.32
CA LYS A 118 -2.63 -23.20 16.12
C LYS A 118 -1.38 -23.42 16.97
N VAL A 119 -0.33 -22.63 16.78
CA VAL A 119 0.89 -22.67 17.60
C VAL A 119 0.59 -22.16 19.01
N SER A 120 0.90 -22.93 20.06
CA SER A 120 0.65 -22.48 21.43
C SER A 120 1.44 -21.22 21.80
N ASP A 121 0.98 -20.40 22.75
CA ASP A 121 1.70 -19.18 23.15
C ASP A 121 3.12 -19.48 23.68
N VAL A 122 3.28 -20.61 24.37
CA VAL A 122 4.58 -21.08 24.90
C VAL A 122 5.56 -21.38 23.77
N GLU A 123 5.09 -22.02 22.70
CA GLU A 123 5.92 -22.39 21.55
C GLU A 123 6.10 -21.24 20.55
N LEU A 124 5.17 -20.29 20.51
CA LEU A 124 5.16 -19.21 19.53
C LEU A 124 6.44 -18.36 19.63
N MET A 125 6.90 -18.03 20.85
CA MET A 125 8.16 -17.31 21.03
C MET A 125 9.34 -18.09 20.43
N HIS A 126 9.43 -19.38 20.76
CA HIS A 126 10.51 -20.24 20.29
C HIS A 126 10.55 -20.31 18.76
N TRP A 127 9.40 -20.51 18.14
CA TRP A 127 9.30 -20.63 16.68
C TRP A 127 9.50 -19.30 15.97
N LEU A 128 9.03 -18.18 16.51
CA LEU A 128 9.31 -16.86 15.94
C LEU A 128 10.81 -16.53 15.99
N ALA A 129 11.51 -16.90 17.08
CA ALA A 129 12.96 -16.70 17.20
C ALA A 129 13.73 -17.47 16.12
N LYS A 130 13.34 -18.72 15.84
CA LYS A 130 13.92 -19.51 14.75
C LYS A 130 13.55 -18.98 13.38
N PHE A 131 12.27 -18.63 13.18
CA PHE A 131 11.76 -18.09 11.93
C PHE A 131 12.58 -16.89 11.46
N VAL A 132 12.84 -15.90 12.33
CA VAL A 132 13.56 -14.69 11.91
C VAL A 132 14.99 -14.96 11.44
N VAL A 133 15.64 -15.99 11.98
CA VAL A 133 17.01 -16.37 11.62
C VAL A 133 17.05 -17.32 10.40
N GLU A 134 16.05 -18.17 10.24
CA GLU A 134 16.02 -19.25 9.25
C GLU A 134 15.33 -18.84 7.93
N VAL A 135 14.40 -17.89 7.96
CA VAL A 135 13.55 -17.54 6.80
C VAL A 135 14.38 -16.93 5.66
N ARG A 136 14.12 -17.38 4.42
CA ARG A 136 14.84 -16.92 3.21
C ARG A 136 13.85 -16.61 2.08
N LYS A 137 14.30 -15.82 1.10
CA LYS A 137 13.56 -15.56 -0.14
C LYS A 137 13.55 -16.82 -1.00
N LYS A 138 12.38 -17.17 -1.54
CA LYS A 138 12.19 -18.34 -2.41
C LYS A 138 12.73 -18.11 -3.82
N ALA A 139 12.48 -16.94 -4.40
CA ALA A 139 12.76 -16.62 -5.80
C ALA A 139 14.25 -16.40 -6.13
N THR A 140 15.07 -15.98 -5.16
CA THR A 140 16.47 -15.59 -5.41
C THR A 140 17.39 -16.39 -4.49
N LYS A 141 17.96 -17.50 -4.98
CA LYS A 141 19.07 -18.28 -4.38
C LYS A 141 19.11 -18.35 -2.83
N ARG A 142 17.96 -18.45 -2.15
CA ARG A 142 17.85 -18.41 -0.68
C ARG A 142 18.54 -17.22 -0.02
N GLU A 143 18.45 -16.04 -0.61
CA GLU A 143 18.93 -14.80 0.01
C GLU A 143 18.15 -14.46 1.28
N CYS A 144 18.81 -13.77 2.20
CA CYS A 144 18.16 -13.25 3.40
C CYS A 144 17.21 -12.10 3.06
N TYR A 145 16.15 -11.94 3.84
CA TYR A 145 15.33 -10.74 3.78
C TYR A 145 16.11 -9.53 4.33
N PRO A 146 15.98 -8.33 3.74
CA PRO A 146 16.50 -7.11 4.35
C PRO A 146 15.93 -6.89 5.76
N PRO A 147 16.67 -6.22 6.68
CA PRO A 147 16.23 -6.00 8.05
C PRO A 147 14.81 -5.42 8.17
N ASN A 148 14.50 -4.37 7.39
CA ASN A 148 13.19 -3.75 7.42
C ASN A 148 12.08 -4.71 6.92
N THR A 149 12.35 -5.49 5.87
CA THR A 149 11.38 -6.48 5.36
C THR A 149 11.12 -7.58 6.39
N LEU A 150 12.15 -8.05 7.08
CA LEU A 150 12.02 -9.04 8.15
C LEU A 150 11.16 -8.52 9.32
N TYR A 151 11.38 -7.27 9.73
CA TYR A 151 10.55 -6.62 10.73
C TYR A 151 9.09 -6.50 10.28
N GLN A 152 8.84 -6.10 9.03
CA GLN A 152 7.50 -5.97 8.47
C GLN A 152 6.76 -7.32 8.38
N LEU A 153 7.47 -8.43 8.06
CA LEU A 153 6.91 -9.78 8.14
C LEU A 153 6.39 -10.08 9.53
N CYS A 154 7.18 -9.80 10.57
CA CYS A 154 6.79 -10.02 11.96
C CYS A 154 5.59 -9.13 12.35
N CYS A 155 5.57 -7.85 11.96
CA CYS A 155 4.40 -6.98 12.18
C CYS A 155 3.13 -7.52 11.49
N ALA A 156 3.28 -8.13 10.31
CA ALA A 156 2.19 -8.72 9.57
C ALA A 156 1.66 -10.01 10.23
N LEU A 157 2.54 -10.89 10.71
CA LEU A 157 2.16 -12.06 11.51
C LEU A 157 1.45 -11.66 12.81
N LEU A 158 1.97 -10.66 13.52
CA LEU A 158 1.33 -10.15 14.74
C LEU A 158 -0.10 -9.65 14.44
N ARG A 159 -0.27 -8.91 13.34
CA ARG A 159 -1.58 -8.43 12.90
C ARG A 159 -2.53 -9.60 12.61
N TYR A 160 -2.04 -10.65 11.94
CA TYR A 160 -2.82 -11.83 11.65
C TYR A 160 -3.28 -12.52 12.94
N LEU A 161 -2.39 -12.76 13.90
CA LEU A 161 -2.73 -13.39 15.19
C LEU A 161 -3.74 -12.56 15.99
N ARG A 162 -3.58 -11.24 16.02
CA ARG A 162 -4.53 -10.33 16.67
C ARG A 162 -5.94 -10.40 16.09
N ASN A 163 -6.03 -10.51 14.76
CA ASN A 163 -7.30 -10.61 14.06
C ASN A 163 -7.92 -12.02 14.16
N ASN A 164 -7.15 -13.05 14.54
CA ASN A 164 -7.57 -14.45 14.59
C ASN A 164 -7.42 -15.03 16.00
N GLY A 165 -8.11 -14.42 16.97
CA GLY A 165 -8.28 -15.00 18.32
C GLY A 165 -7.28 -14.56 19.39
N ARG A 166 -6.27 -13.74 19.07
CA ARG A 166 -5.29 -13.24 20.06
C ARG A 166 -5.16 -11.71 20.09
N PRO A 167 -6.25 -10.94 20.32
CA PRO A 167 -6.26 -9.48 20.17
C PRO A 167 -5.28 -8.74 21.10
N ALA A 168 -4.99 -9.28 22.27
CA ALA A 168 -4.08 -8.69 23.26
C ALA A 168 -2.59 -8.99 23.02
N LEU A 169 -2.26 -9.94 22.15
CA LEU A 169 -0.88 -10.39 21.92
C LEU A 169 -0.02 -9.23 21.42
N ASN A 170 1.16 -9.02 21.99
CA ASN A 170 2.17 -8.12 21.43
C ASN A 170 3.59 -8.65 21.65
N PHE A 171 4.06 -9.55 20.80
CA PHE A 171 5.38 -10.15 20.98
C PHE A 171 6.56 -9.17 20.85
N PHE A 172 6.35 -7.93 20.43
CA PHE A 172 7.38 -6.88 20.46
C PHE A 172 7.51 -6.16 21.79
N GLU A 173 6.47 -6.19 22.64
CA GLU A 173 6.43 -5.46 23.91
C GLU A 173 6.29 -6.41 25.11
N ASP A 174 5.72 -7.59 24.90
CA ASP A 174 5.50 -8.58 25.94
C ASP A 174 6.85 -9.18 26.41
N PRO A 175 7.19 -9.09 27.71
CA PRO A 175 8.41 -9.68 28.27
C PRO A 175 8.54 -11.18 28.04
N ASN A 176 7.42 -11.91 27.90
CA ASN A 176 7.44 -13.35 27.61
C ASN A 176 8.00 -13.67 26.23
N PHE A 177 8.18 -12.68 25.35
CA PHE A 177 8.76 -12.83 24.02
C PHE A 177 10.19 -12.28 23.92
N LYS A 178 10.87 -12.07 25.06
CA LYS A 178 12.22 -11.50 25.08
C LYS A 178 13.22 -12.26 24.20
N HIS A 179 13.16 -13.59 24.17
CA HIS A 179 14.05 -14.38 23.32
C HIS A 179 13.83 -14.11 21.82
N PHE A 180 12.58 -13.96 21.37
CA PHE A 180 12.27 -13.53 20.02
C PHE A 180 12.79 -12.11 19.74
N GLN A 181 12.54 -11.17 20.66
CA GLN A 181 12.97 -9.77 20.53
C GLN A 181 14.49 -9.65 20.36
N ASP A 182 15.26 -10.39 21.17
CA ASP A 182 16.71 -10.39 21.08
C ASP A 182 17.19 -11.08 19.79
N SER A 183 16.49 -12.14 19.34
CA SER A 183 16.83 -12.84 18.10
C SER A 183 16.62 -11.97 16.86
N ILE A 184 15.48 -11.27 16.76
CA ILE A 184 15.22 -10.38 15.62
C ILE A 184 16.15 -9.17 15.63
N ASP A 185 16.45 -8.58 16.79
CA ASP A 185 17.40 -7.47 16.91
C ASP A 185 18.82 -7.89 16.49
N ALA A 186 19.30 -9.03 16.98
CA ALA A 186 20.60 -9.58 16.61
C ALA A 186 20.69 -9.89 15.11
N GLU A 187 19.65 -10.50 14.54
CA GLU A 187 19.62 -10.84 13.12
C GLU A 187 19.56 -9.59 12.24
N MET A 188 18.75 -8.58 12.59
CA MET A 188 18.71 -7.30 11.88
C MET A 188 20.07 -6.59 11.91
N LYS A 189 20.77 -6.60 13.04
CA LYS A 189 22.14 -6.07 13.16
C LYS A 189 23.13 -6.84 12.27
N ARG A 190 23.07 -8.18 12.29
CA ARG A 190 23.93 -9.05 11.47
C ARG A 190 23.73 -8.77 9.98
N LEU A 191 22.47 -8.72 9.52
CA LEU A 191 22.12 -8.44 8.13
C LEU A 191 22.56 -7.04 7.68
N THR A 192 22.39 -6.04 8.55
CA THR A 192 22.88 -4.68 8.30
C THR A 192 24.40 -4.66 8.15
N GLY A 193 25.13 -5.33 9.04
CA GLY A 193 26.59 -5.46 8.96
C GLY A 193 27.07 -6.18 7.70
N GLN A 194 26.25 -7.04 7.10
CA GLN A 194 26.51 -7.71 5.82
C GLN A 194 26.11 -6.87 4.59
N GLY A 195 25.59 -5.66 4.79
CA GLY A 195 25.13 -4.79 3.70
C GLY A 195 23.83 -5.26 3.04
N VAL A 196 23.09 -6.20 3.63
CA VAL A 196 21.83 -6.70 3.07
C VAL A 196 20.79 -5.58 3.11
N GLY A 197 20.32 -5.16 1.94
CA GLY A 197 19.38 -4.04 1.81
C GLY A 197 20.02 -2.65 1.91
N ALA A 198 21.35 -2.54 1.87
CA ALA A 198 22.05 -1.25 1.83
C ALA A 198 21.74 -0.45 0.56
N ASN A 199 21.50 -1.14 -0.57
CA ASN A 199 21.09 -0.53 -1.82
C ASN A 199 19.58 -0.23 -1.80
N VAL A 200 19.21 0.91 -1.22
CA VAL A 200 17.88 1.46 -1.39
C VAL A 200 17.83 2.13 -2.76
N LYS A 201 17.01 1.60 -3.69
CA LYS A 201 16.63 2.31 -4.91
C LYS A 201 15.82 3.55 -4.51
N GLN A 202 16.50 4.66 -4.24
CA GLN A 202 15.84 5.93 -4.08
C GLN A 202 15.33 6.38 -5.44
N ALA A 203 14.05 6.76 -5.50
CA ALA A 203 13.52 7.42 -6.69
C ALA A 203 14.31 8.73 -6.86
N GLN A 204 14.87 8.93 -8.05
CA GLN A 204 15.54 10.18 -8.38
C GLN A 204 14.52 11.33 -8.30
N ALA A 205 14.93 12.44 -7.70
CA ALA A 205 14.09 13.63 -7.68
C ALA A 205 13.87 14.12 -9.12
N PHE A 206 12.61 14.38 -9.46
CA PHE A 206 12.25 14.99 -10.74
C PHE A 206 12.69 16.45 -10.75
N SER A 207 13.54 16.83 -11.71
CA SER A 207 14.15 18.18 -11.76
C SER A 207 13.40 19.12 -12.69
N GLU A 208 13.61 20.44 -12.54
CA GLU A 208 13.08 21.45 -13.47
C GLU A 208 13.60 21.22 -14.90
N ALA A 209 14.87 20.84 -15.05
CA ALA A 209 15.44 20.51 -16.37
C ALA A 209 14.76 19.29 -17.02
N ASP A 210 14.28 18.32 -16.23
CA ASP A 210 13.52 17.20 -16.78
C ASP A 210 12.11 17.62 -17.21
N GLU A 211 11.51 18.57 -16.49
CA GLU A 211 10.25 19.19 -16.89
C GLU A 211 10.38 20.01 -18.18
N ASP A 212 11.43 20.83 -18.30
CA ASP A 212 11.70 21.64 -19.49
C ASP A 212 11.86 20.76 -20.74
N LYS A 213 12.47 19.58 -20.58
CA LYS A 213 12.54 18.58 -21.67
C LYS A 213 11.14 18.08 -22.06
N LEU A 214 10.23 17.85 -21.12
CA LEU A 214 8.86 17.42 -21.44
C LEU A 214 8.09 18.48 -22.23
N TRP A 215 8.27 19.77 -21.89
CA TRP A 215 7.69 20.88 -22.64
C TRP A 215 8.32 21.02 -24.03
N THR A 216 9.65 20.99 -24.11
CA THR A 216 10.39 21.16 -25.38
C THR A 216 10.14 20.01 -26.34
N SER A 217 10.02 18.77 -25.84
CA SER A 217 9.71 17.57 -26.62
C SER A 217 8.22 17.42 -26.97
N LYS A 218 7.37 18.39 -26.61
CA LYS A 218 5.93 18.38 -26.90
C LYS A 218 5.15 17.22 -26.27
N LEU A 219 5.71 16.62 -25.21
CA LEU A 219 5.01 15.64 -24.37
C LEU A 219 4.06 16.32 -23.37
N LEU A 220 4.37 17.57 -23.00
CA LEU A 220 3.44 18.48 -22.34
C LEU A 220 3.11 19.62 -23.31
N ASP A 221 1.84 19.73 -23.68
CA ASP A 221 1.33 20.73 -24.61
C ASP A 221 -0.21 20.71 -24.69
N ASP A 222 -0.80 21.47 -25.61
CA ASP A 222 -2.25 21.50 -25.86
C ASP A 222 -2.67 21.14 -27.30
N HIS A 223 -1.74 20.77 -28.18
CA HIS A 223 -2.00 20.54 -29.61
C HIS A 223 -2.89 19.33 -29.93
N THR A 224 -3.07 18.38 -28.99
CA THR A 224 -4.10 17.33 -29.10
C THR A 224 -4.82 17.12 -27.77
N ALA A 225 -6.04 16.58 -27.81
CA ALA A 225 -6.80 16.26 -26.61
C ALA A 225 -6.06 15.30 -25.66
N SER A 226 -5.32 14.33 -26.22
CA SER A 226 -4.53 13.37 -25.43
C SER A 226 -3.35 14.04 -24.71
N VAL A 227 -2.61 14.88 -25.44
CA VAL A 227 -1.47 15.62 -24.86
C VAL A 227 -1.94 16.66 -23.85
N LEU A 228 -3.05 17.35 -24.12
CA LEU A 228 -3.67 18.26 -23.16
C LEU A 228 -4.10 17.52 -21.87
N LEU A 229 -4.71 16.35 -22.00
CA LEU A 229 -5.10 15.53 -20.85
C LEU A 229 -3.86 15.13 -20.02
N ASN A 230 -2.81 14.63 -20.65
CA ASN A 230 -1.55 14.27 -19.98
C ASN A 230 -0.93 15.48 -19.28
N THR A 231 -0.97 16.63 -19.92
CA THR A 231 -0.49 17.91 -19.38
C THR A 231 -1.27 18.32 -18.14
N LYS A 232 -2.60 18.24 -18.17
CA LYS A 232 -3.44 18.51 -17.01
C LYS A 232 -3.18 17.53 -15.87
N VAL A 233 -3.03 16.23 -16.17
CA VAL A 233 -2.71 15.20 -15.16
C VAL A 233 -1.34 15.41 -14.52
N PHE A 234 -0.35 15.87 -15.29
CA PHE A 234 0.96 16.25 -14.80
C PHE A 234 0.87 17.48 -13.88
N LEU A 235 0.27 18.58 -14.37
CA LEU A 235 0.16 19.84 -13.63
C LEU A 235 -0.65 19.69 -12.34
N ILE A 236 -1.77 18.98 -12.36
CA ILE A 236 -2.58 18.71 -11.16
C ILE A 236 -1.77 17.90 -10.16
N GLY A 237 -1.06 16.86 -10.61
CA GLY A 237 -0.21 16.04 -9.76
C GLY A 237 0.93 16.84 -9.10
N LYS A 238 1.58 17.72 -9.88
CA LYS A 238 2.66 18.60 -9.41
C LYS A 238 2.15 19.65 -8.42
N ASN A 239 1.11 20.40 -8.77
CA ASN A 239 0.63 21.54 -7.98
C ASN A 239 -0.06 21.12 -6.67
N PHE A 240 -0.79 20.01 -6.67
CA PHE A 240 -1.45 19.50 -5.46
C PHE A 240 -0.64 18.43 -4.72
N ALA A 241 0.58 18.13 -5.19
CA ALA A 241 1.46 17.12 -4.62
C ALA A 241 0.77 15.75 -4.41
N LEU A 242 -0.08 15.33 -5.36
CA LEU A 242 -0.83 14.07 -5.25
C LEU A 242 0.13 12.89 -5.27
N ARG A 243 0.17 12.12 -4.17
CA ARG A 243 1.25 11.14 -3.93
C ARG A 243 0.88 9.70 -4.28
N SER A 244 -0.41 9.39 -4.39
CA SER A 244 -0.84 8.02 -4.68
C SER A 244 -1.51 7.90 -6.04
N GLY A 245 -1.24 6.81 -6.76
CA GLY A 245 -1.92 6.52 -8.03
C GLY A 245 -3.44 6.43 -7.85
N ARG A 246 -3.92 5.98 -6.69
CA ARG A 246 -5.35 5.97 -6.35
C ARG A 246 -5.92 7.38 -6.24
N GLU A 247 -5.25 8.28 -5.53
CA GLU A 247 -5.66 9.68 -5.38
C GLU A 247 -5.75 10.39 -6.74
N ARG A 248 -4.78 10.16 -7.64
CA ARG A 248 -4.82 10.72 -9.00
C ARG A 248 -5.98 10.16 -9.83
N ARG A 249 -6.23 8.85 -9.79
CA ARG A 249 -7.29 8.19 -10.58
C ARG A 249 -8.70 8.47 -10.07
N LEU A 250 -8.86 8.76 -8.77
CA LEU A 250 -10.15 8.99 -8.13
C LEU A 250 -10.42 10.46 -7.84
N LEU A 251 -9.60 11.38 -8.36
CA LEU A 251 -9.79 12.81 -8.18
C LEU A 251 -11.13 13.25 -8.79
N LYS A 252 -11.95 13.93 -7.99
CA LYS A 252 -13.27 14.43 -8.40
C LYS A 252 -13.31 15.95 -8.41
N PHE A 253 -14.16 16.53 -9.27
CA PHE A 253 -14.41 17.98 -9.28
C PHE A 253 -14.92 18.50 -7.93
N SER A 254 -15.67 17.71 -7.17
CA SER A 254 -16.13 18.07 -5.82
C SER A 254 -15.00 18.28 -4.81
N GLN A 255 -13.76 17.87 -5.13
CA GLN A 255 -12.58 18.08 -4.30
C GLN A 255 -11.83 19.37 -4.66
N LEU A 256 -12.25 20.06 -5.71
CA LEU A 256 -11.61 21.27 -6.21
C LEU A 256 -12.58 22.43 -6.06
N THR A 257 -12.13 23.50 -5.41
CA THR A 257 -12.93 24.73 -5.23
C THR A 257 -12.11 25.92 -5.69
N LEU A 258 -12.67 26.75 -6.55
CA LEU A 258 -12.06 28.01 -6.93
C LEU A 258 -12.39 29.04 -5.84
N GLU A 259 -11.36 29.51 -5.14
CA GLU A 259 -11.49 30.59 -4.17
C GLU A 259 -11.15 31.91 -4.85
N PRO A 260 -12.05 32.91 -4.83
CA PRO A 260 -11.80 34.20 -5.44
C PRO A 260 -10.69 34.95 -4.68
N ALA A 261 -10.06 35.91 -5.37
CA ALA A 261 -9.05 36.75 -4.75
C ALA A 261 -9.62 37.48 -3.52
N CYS A 262 -8.87 37.48 -2.42
CA CYS A 262 -9.27 38.12 -1.17
C CYS A 262 -8.08 38.85 -0.55
N GLY A 263 -8.14 40.18 -0.53
CA GLY A 263 -7.07 41.03 0.00
C GLY A 263 -5.79 40.88 -0.82
N THR A 264 -4.72 40.37 -0.18
CA THR A 264 -3.42 40.12 -0.82
C THR A 264 -3.31 38.74 -1.45
N GLU A 265 -4.29 37.85 -1.25
CA GLU A 265 -4.26 36.51 -1.83
C GLU A 265 -4.87 36.51 -3.24
N PRO A 266 -4.16 35.97 -4.25
CA PRO A 266 -4.72 35.83 -5.60
C PRO A 266 -5.81 34.77 -5.64
N GLU A 267 -6.60 34.79 -6.71
CA GLU A 267 -7.53 33.69 -7.02
C GLU A 267 -6.75 32.38 -7.09
N LYS A 268 -7.28 31.33 -6.44
CA LYS A 268 -6.57 30.06 -6.30
C LYS A 268 -7.53 28.89 -6.35
N LEU A 269 -7.03 27.78 -6.91
CA LEU A 269 -7.72 26.51 -6.90
C LEU A 269 -7.32 25.72 -5.65
N VAL A 270 -8.28 25.42 -4.78
CA VAL A 270 -8.07 24.70 -3.53
C VAL A 270 -8.46 23.25 -3.67
N TYR A 271 -7.56 22.35 -3.29
CA TYR A 271 -7.78 20.91 -3.26
C TYR A 271 -8.09 20.43 -1.83
N VAL A 272 -9.17 19.65 -1.68
CA VAL A 272 -9.55 18.98 -0.44
C VAL A 272 -9.48 17.47 -0.63
N SER A 273 -8.55 16.84 0.08
CA SER A 273 -8.41 15.37 0.06
C SER A 273 -9.52 14.67 0.85
N PHE A 274 -10.09 13.61 0.27
CA PHE A 274 -11.13 12.74 0.87
C PHE A 274 -10.52 11.48 1.50
N GLY A 275 -9.35 11.64 2.13
CA GLY A 275 -8.59 10.55 2.70
C GLY A 275 -7.46 10.12 1.80
N GLU A 276 -6.24 10.16 2.32
CA GLU A 276 -5.01 9.82 1.60
C GLU A 276 -4.46 8.48 2.09
N LYS A 277 -3.58 7.85 1.33
CA LYS A 277 -2.84 6.65 1.78
C LYS A 277 -2.24 6.80 3.17
N ASN A 278 -1.74 8.00 3.49
CA ASN A 278 -1.12 8.31 4.78
C ASN A 278 -2.05 9.09 5.73
N ASN A 279 -3.27 9.40 5.29
CA ASN A 279 -4.26 10.16 6.04
C ASN A 279 -5.67 9.61 5.72
N LEU A 280 -5.89 8.33 6.03
CA LEU A 280 -7.17 7.64 5.82
C LEU A 280 -8.25 8.12 6.80
N GLY A 281 -7.87 8.91 7.79
CA GLY A 281 -8.72 9.26 8.93
C GLY A 281 -8.80 8.12 9.95
N GLY A 282 -9.64 8.30 10.96
CA GLY A 282 -9.88 7.33 12.03
C GLY A 282 -9.05 7.56 13.29
N LEU A 283 -9.27 6.69 14.30
CA LEU A 283 -8.79 6.89 15.68
C LEU A 283 -7.29 7.10 15.81
N LYS A 284 -6.48 6.48 14.94
CA LYS A 284 -5.01 6.61 14.96
C LYS A 284 -4.51 7.94 14.39
N GLN A 285 -5.36 8.67 13.68
CA GLN A 285 -4.99 9.90 12.97
C GLN A 285 -5.80 11.11 13.46
N SER A 286 -6.64 10.94 14.49
CA SER A 286 -7.45 12.03 15.07
C SER A 286 -6.61 13.18 15.62
N ASN A 287 -5.37 12.90 16.04
CA ASN A 287 -4.47 13.88 16.63
C ASN A 287 -3.50 14.51 15.61
N MET A 288 -3.52 14.07 14.36
CA MET A 288 -2.70 14.68 13.32
C MET A 288 -3.34 15.99 12.87
N LYS A 289 -2.79 17.12 13.31
CA LYS A 289 -3.16 18.43 12.76
C LYS A 289 -2.91 18.40 11.25
N ARG A 290 -3.97 18.67 10.46
CA ARG A 290 -3.79 18.98 9.04
C ARG A 290 -2.91 20.21 8.96
N LYS A 291 -1.66 20.06 8.50
CA LYS A 291 -0.86 21.21 8.07
C LYS A 291 -1.57 21.75 6.84
N ARG A 292 -2.26 22.87 7.01
CA ARG A 292 -2.71 23.72 5.91
C ARG A 292 -1.52 24.50 5.41
#